data_AF-A0A3A6Q9X4-F1
#
_entry.id   AF-A0A3A6Q9X4-F1
#
_cell.length_a   1.000
_cell.length_b   1.000
_cell.length_c   1.000
_cell.angle_alpha   90.00
_cell.angle_beta   90.00
_cell.angle_gamma   90.00
#
_symmetry.space_group_name_H-M   'P 1'
#
loop_
_entity.id
_entity.type
_entity.pdbx_description
1 polymer ?
#
loop_
_entity_poly.entity_id
_entity_poly.type
_entity_poly.pdbx_seq_one_letter_code
_entity_poly.pdbx_strand_id
1 'polypeptide(L)' 'MNYCINCGETGTLHALDVPENEDPPFLERGTFGPDNQYSREQSVTILECQTCQHEMIDLSS' A
#
# COMPACT_ATOMS: atom_id res chain seq x y z
N MET A 1 16.24 4.50 -0.88
CA MET A 1 15.82 5.04 0.43
C MET A 1 14.48 5.71 0.17
N ASN A 2 13.39 5.19 0.72
CA ASN A 2 12.04 5.68 0.42
C ASN A 2 11.79 6.98 1.21
N TYR A 3 10.89 7.83 0.70
CA TYR A 3 10.55 9.12 1.30
C TYR A 3 9.04 9.26 1.46
N CYS A 4 8.60 10.01 2.46
CA CYS A 4 7.18 10.31 2.64
C CYS A 4 6.72 11.31 1.60
N ILE A 5 5.75 10.96 0.76
CA ILE A 5 5.24 11.87 -0.28
C ILE A 5 4.56 13.12 0.32
N ASN A 6 4.04 13.01 1.55
CA ASN A 6 3.34 14.09 2.22
C ASN A 6 4.28 15.12 2.88
N CYS A 7 5.37 14.69 3.54
CA CYS A 7 6.27 15.61 4.26
C CYS A 7 7.71 15.68 3.73
N GLY A 8 8.08 14.83 2.76
CA GLY A 8 9.42 14.81 2.14
C GLY A 8 10.50 14.13 2.98
N GLU A 9 10.23 13.76 4.22
CA GLU A 9 11.20 13.08 5.10
C GLU A 9 11.63 11.72 4.53
N THR A 10 12.91 11.41 4.67
CA THR A 10 13.52 10.18 4.15
C THR A 10 13.79 9.18 5.27
N GLY A 11 13.64 7.88 4.99
CA GLY A 11 13.96 6.83 5.97
C GLY A 11 12.99 6.72 7.16
N THR A 12 11.84 7.38 7.09
CA THR A 12 10.82 7.41 8.16
C THR A 12 9.66 6.44 7.94
N LEU A 13 9.64 5.73 6.81
CA LEU A 13 8.55 4.84 6.42
C LEU A 13 8.72 3.46 7.04
N HIS A 14 7.68 2.98 7.73
CA HIS A 14 7.63 1.66 8.35
C HIS A 14 6.42 0.90 7.85
N ALA A 15 6.57 -0.40 7.63
CA ALA A 15 5.44 -1.26 7.28
C ALA A 15 4.47 -1.37 8.46
N LEU A 16 3.18 -1.22 8.18
CA LEU A 16 2.11 -1.55 9.10
C LEU A 16 1.81 -3.05 9.01
N ASP A 17 1.76 -3.68 10.17
CA ASP A 17 1.35 -5.08 10.26
C ASP A 17 -0.15 -5.22 9.99
N VAL A 18 -0.51 -6.25 9.22
CA VAL A 18 -1.90 -6.62 9.02
C VAL A 18 -2.38 -7.39 10.25
N PRO A 19 -3.52 -7.04 10.86
CA PRO A 19 -4.09 -7.80 11.96
C PRO A 19 -4.31 -9.27 11.59
N GLU A 20 -4.05 -10.20 12.51
CA GLU A 20 -4.13 -11.66 12.24
C GLU A 20 -5.52 -12.15 11.77
N ASN A 21 -6.58 -11.38 12.05
CA ASN A 21 -7.96 -11.72 11.70
C ASN A 21 -8.49 -10.94 10.48
N GLU A 22 -7.62 -10.24 9.76
CA GLU A 22 -7.98 -9.47 8.57
C GLU A 22 -7.24 -9.99 7.34
N ASP A 23 -7.90 -9.90 6.19
CA ASP A 23 -7.26 -10.22 4.92
C ASP A 23 -6.18 -9.16 4.59
N PRO A 24 -5.01 -9.56 4.08
CA PRO A 24 -3.99 -8.62 3.65
C PRO A 24 -4.52 -7.65 2.58
N PRO A 25 -4.11 -6.37 2.62
CA PRO A 25 -4.56 -5.41 1.63
C PRO A 25 -4.04 -5.78 0.24
N PHE A 26 -4.89 -5.58 -0.76
CA PHE A 26 -4.55 -5.79 -2.16
C PHE A 26 -5.12 -4.68 -3.03
N LEU A 27 -4.54 -4.56 -4.23
CA LEU A 27 -5.01 -3.68 -5.29
C LEU A 27 -5.57 -4.51 -6.44
N GLU A 28 -6.78 -4.16 -6.85
CA GLU A 28 -7.38 -4.62 -8.08
C GLU A 28 -6.78 -3.87 -9.28
N ARG A 29 -6.25 -4.59 -10.28
CA ARG A 29 -5.52 -4.02 -11.41
C ARG A 29 -5.76 -4.75 -12.74
N GLY A 30 -5.36 -4.09 -13.83
CA GLY A 30 -5.47 -4.62 -15.19
C GLY A 30 -6.74 -4.16 -15.88
N THR A 31 -7.35 -5.04 -16.68
CA THR A 31 -8.57 -4.72 -17.43
C THR A 31 -9.80 -4.94 -16.56
N PHE A 32 -10.72 -3.99 -16.58
CA PHE A 32 -12.03 -4.13 -15.94
C PHE A 32 -12.96 -4.97 -16.83
N GLY A 33 -13.48 -6.06 -16.27
CA GLY A 33 -14.29 -7.05 -16.97
C GLY A 33 -15.81 -6.79 -16.89
N PRO A 34 -16.61 -7.51 -17.69
CA PRO A 34 -18.08 -7.45 -17.65
C PRO A 34 -18.70 -8.07 -16.38
N ASP A 35 -17.89 -8.78 -15.59
CA ASP A 35 -18.19 -9.36 -14.29
C ASP A 35 -17.99 -8.37 -13.11
N ASN A 36 -17.74 -7.09 -13.43
CA ASN A 36 -17.47 -6.02 -12.48
C ASN A 36 -16.22 -6.26 -11.60
N GLN A 37 -15.23 -6.97 -12.13
CA GLN A 37 -13.97 -7.24 -11.44
C GLN A 37 -12.79 -6.84 -12.32
N TYR A 38 -11.65 -6.60 -11.69
CA TYR A 38 -10.39 -6.42 -12.40
C TYR A 38 -9.73 -7.77 -12.67
N SER A 39 -9.01 -7.86 -13.79
CA SER A 39 -8.35 -9.10 -14.23
C SER A 39 -7.26 -9.63 -13.29
N ARG A 40 -6.79 -8.84 -12.33
CA ARG A 40 -5.67 -9.15 -11.44
C ARG A 40 -5.88 -8.51 -10.08
N GLU A 41 -5.36 -9.18 -9.07
CA GLU A 41 -5.15 -8.65 -7.72
C GLU A 41 -3.64 -8.64 -7.44
N GLN A 42 -3.19 -7.63 -6.71
CA GLN A 42 -1.80 -7.48 -6.29
C GLN A 42 -1.78 -7.17 -4.80
N SER A 43 -1.28 -8.10 -3.98
CA SER A 43 -1.04 -7.84 -2.55
C SER A 43 -0.08 -6.65 -2.39
N VAL A 44 -0.35 -5.79 -1.41
CA VAL A 44 0.45 -4.59 -1.14
C VAL A 44 0.81 -4.49 0.33
N THR A 45 1.85 -3.72 0.62
CA THR A 45 2.23 -3.34 1.98
C THR A 45 1.79 -1.90 2.22
N ILE A 46 1.18 -1.64 3.37
CA ILE A 46 0.91 -0.26 3.82
C ILE A 46 2.13 0.21 4.61
N LEU A 47 2.63 1.40 4.26
CA LEU A 47 3.71 2.08 4.95
C LEU A 47 3.16 3.29 5.69
N GLU A 48 3.57 3.49 6.94
CA GLU A 48 3.29 4.69 7.72
C GLU A 48 4.56 5.52 7.92
N CYS A 49 4.46 6.82 7.64
CA CYS A 49 5.52 7.77 7.99
C CYS A 49 5.52 8.08 9.48
N GLN A 50 6.60 7.76 10.18
CA GLN A 50 6.73 8.00 11.63
C GLN A 50 6.84 9.49 12.02
N THR A 51 7.00 10.40 11.06
CA THR A 51 7.05 11.85 11.32
C THR A 51 5.66 12.50 11.27
N CYS A 52 4.86 12.17 10.25
CA CYS A 52 3.58 12.83 10.00
C CYS A 52 2.37 11.88 10.00
N GLN A 53 2.56 10.60 10.34
CA GLN A 53 1.53 9.55 10.40
C GLN A 53 0.77 9.38 9.08
N HIS A 54 1.41 9.69 7.96
CA HIS A 54 0.81 9.51 6.65
C HIS A 54 0.99 8.07 6.17
N GLU A 55 -0.13 7.41 5.87
CA GLU A 55 -0.17 6.07 5.29
C GLU A 55 -0.04 6.12 3.76
N MET A 56 0.74 5.19 3.20
CA MET A 56 0.99 5.06 1.77
C MET A 56 1.06 3.60 1.37
N ILE A 57 0.68 3.30 0.13
CA ILE A 57 0.80 1.94 -0.42
C ILE A 57 2.18 1.79 -1.05
N ASP A 58 2.93 0.76 -0.64
CA ASP A 58 4.18 0.40 -1.30
C ASP A 58 3.90 -0.39 -2.58
N LEU A 59 4.00 0.30 -3.72
CA LEU A 59 3.95 -0.30 -5.04
C LEU A 59 5.36 -0.75 -5.43
N SER A 60 5.85 -1.81 -4.78
CA SER A 60 7.07 -2.48 -5.24
C SER A 60 6.89 -2.90 -6.71
N SER A 61 7.79 -2.42 -7.58
CA SER A 61 7.72 -2.57 -9.04
C SER A 61 7.98 -4.00 -9.53
#